data_AF-A0A7Y2FWU2-F1
#
_entry.id   AF-A0A7Y2FWU2-F1
#
_cell.length_a   1.000
_cell.length_b   1.000
_cell.length_c   1.000
_cell.angle_alpha   90.00
_cell.angle_beta   90.00
_cell.angle_gamma   90.00
#
_symmetry.space_group_name_H-M   'P 1'
#
loop_
_entity.id
_entity.type
_entity.pdbx_description
1 polymer ?
#
loop_
_entity_poly.entity_id
_entity_poly.type
_entity_poly.pdbx_seq_one_letter_code
_entity_poly.pdbx_strand_id
1 'polypeptide(L)'
;MKELSQHWWKLLGVIILLYVIVRGFTTPINPGVLNYTPNVAYSDSTLSLQVEAYNTHFDEYTTRVWLRLPNDSLLKAKQVEVKSPVHLLAQFDMPGNIDFEDKSSVVTSIIVDNEYDGYAIYPEGVRVKKGTSSQVVTAERFPLGVLYQSERFAFPFRNIIYETIRNTFFHVAIWFAMFLLLIYSCYCSAMYLWKKDFEFDMKSQSLTTVGIWFGIAGILTGSMWAKYTWGTFWTSDVKLNMSAVALLIYFAYWILRASIPDVDNRARIASVFNIFAFGCLMTLVMVVPR
;
A
#
# COMPACT_ATOMS: atom_id res chain seq x y z
N MET A 1 -32.28 23.59 -17.46
CA MET A 1 -31.27 24.34 -16.67
C MET A 1 -31.52 24.32 -15.17
N LYS A 2 -32.75 24.55 -14.65
CA LYS A 2 -33.06 24.50 -13.19
C LYS A 2 -32.77 23.15 -12.50
N GLU A 3 -33.03 22.02 -13.16
CA GLU A 3 -32.73 20.70 -12.57
C GLU A 3 -31.22 20.43 -12.46
N LEU A 4 -30.43 20.89 -13.43
CA LEU A 4 -28.97 20.72 -13.42
C LEU A 4 -28.34 21.51 -12.25
N SER A 5 -28.86 22.70 -11.94
CA SER A 5 -28.44 23.50 -10.78
C SER A 5 -28.84 22.90 -9.42
N GLN A 6 -29.79 21.96 -9.36
CA GLN A 6 -30.20 21.32 -8.11
C GLN A 6 -29.41 20.02 -7.83
N HIS A 7 -28.83 19.40 -8.87
CA HIS A 7 -28.12 18.13 -8.80
C HIS A 7 -26.64 18.21 -9.22
N TRP A 8 -26.09 19.41 -9.36
CA TRP A 8 -24.70 19.63 -9.76
C TRP A 8 -23.70 18.83 -8.91
N TRP A 9 -23.94 18.71 -7.61
CA TRP A 9 -23.07 17.97 -6.68
C TRP A 9 -23.08 16.45 -6.95
N LYS A 10 -24.20 15.89 -7.44
CA LYS A 10 -24.26 14.47 -7.84
C LYS A 10 -23.42 14.25 -9.09
N LEU A 11 -23.55 15.13 -10.09
CA LEU A 11 -22.75 15.07 -11.31
C LEU A 11 -21.26 15.23 -11.00
N LEU A 12 -20.92 16.20 -10.14
CA LEU A 12 -19.55 16.40 -9.65
C LEU A 12 -19.03 15.13 -8.95
N GLY A 13 -19.85 14.50 -8.10
CA GLY A 13 -19.49 13.25 -7.44
C GLY A 13 -19.16 12.12 -8.42
N VAL A 14 -19.94 11.98 -9.50
CA VAL A 14 -19.66 11.01 -10.56
C VAL A 14 -18.34 11.33 -11.28
N ILE A 15 -18.10 12.60 -11.61
CA ILE A 15 -16.85 13.03 -12.26
C ILE A 15 -15.64 12.73 -11.36
N ILE A 16 -15.73 13.05 -10.07
CA ILE A 16 -14.67 12.77 -9.10
C ILE A 16 -14.43 11.27 -8.98
N LEU A 17 -15.50 10.46 -8.89
CA LEU A 17 -15.38 9.01 -8.78
C LEU A 17 -14.70 8.41 -10.03
N LEU A 18 -15.10 8.85 -11.23
CA LEU A 18 -14.47 8.44 -12.48
C LEU A 18 -13.00 8.84 -12.52
N TYR A 19 -12.67 10.07 -12.11
CA TYR A 19 -11.29 10.53 -12.00
C TYR A 19 -10.47 9.64 -11.06
N VAL A 20 -10.99 9.33 -9.87
CA VAL A 20 -10.31 8.49 -8.86
C VAL A 20 -10.09 7.08 -9.40
N ILE A 21 -11.07 6.48 -10.06
CA ILE A 21 -10.95 5.15 -10.67
C ILE A 21 -9.88 5.17 -11.77
N VAL A 22 -10.02 6.08 -12.73
CA VAL A 22 -9.07 6.16 -13.86
C VAL A 22 -7.66 6.43 -13.36
N ARG A 23 -7.47 7.42 -12.48
CA ARG A 23 -6.14 7.75 -11.94
C ARG A 23 -5.58 6.66 -11.04
N GLY A 24 -6.40 5.98 -10.24
CA GLY A 24 -5.95 4.86 -9.42
C GLY A 24 -5.39 3.69 -10.25
N PHE A 25 -5.96 3.43 -11.43
CA PHE A 25 -5.45 2.38 -12.33
C PHE A 25 -4.36 2.85 -13.30
N THR A 26 -4.33 4.13 -13.66
CA THR A 26 -3.36 4.65 -14.66
C THR A 26 -2.11 5.28 -14.04
N THR A 27 -2.11 5.62 -12.75
CA THR A 27 -0.91 6.15 -12.08
C THR A 27 0.20 5.08 -12.13
N PRO A 28 1.42 5.38 -12.61
CA PRO A 28 2.48 4.39 -12.71
C PRO A 28 2.95 3.93 -11.32
N ILE A 29 3.67 2.81 -11.28
CA ILE A 29 4.38 2.35 -10.07
C ILE A 29 5.83 2.77 -10.21
N ASN A 30 6.48 3.12 -9.10
CA ASN A 30 7.90 3.41 -9.14
C ASN A 30 8.70 2.21 -9.66
N PRO A 31 9.87 2.46 -10.26
CA PRO A 31 10.78 1.41 -10.63
C PRO A 31 11.24 0.61 -9.41
N GLY A 32 11.56 -0.66 -9.63
CA GLY A 32 11.93 -1.60 -8.58
C GLY A 32 12.93 -2.63 -9.06
N VAL A 33 13.74 -3.16 -8.15
CA VAL A 33 14.54 -4.36 -8.44
C VAL A 33 13.73 -5.58 -8.03
N LEU A 34 13.53 -6.51 -8.97
CA LEU A 34 12.79 -7.76 -8.76
C LEU A 34 13.69 -8.84 -8.21
N ASN A 35 14.81 -9.06 -8.91
CA ASN A 35 15.68 -10.18 -8.66
C ASN A 35 17.11 -9.82 -9.05
N TYR A 36 18.07 -10.57 -8.52
CA TYR A 36 19.48 -10.37 -8.82
C TYR A 36 20.26 -11.67 -8.62
N THR A 37 21.39 -11.80 -9.32
CA THR A 37 22.27 -12.96 -9.18
C THR A 37 23.71 -12.54 -9.51
N PRO A 38 24.73 -12.95 -8.74
CA PRO A 38 24.69 -13.83 -7.56
C PRO A 38 24.36 -13.09 -6.25
N ASN A 39 24.02 -13.85 -5.20
CA ASN A 39 23.72 -13.32 -3.86
C ASN A 39 24.92 -13.28 -2.90
N VAL A 40 26.07 -13.83 -3.31
CA VAL A 40 27.31 -13.83 -2.54
C VAL A 40 28.42 -13.24 -3.41
N ALA A 41 29.22 -12.38 -2.81
CA ALA A 41 30.45 -11.85 -3.37
C ALA A 41 31.60 -12.01 -2.36
N TYR A 42 32.84 -11.93 -2.83
CA TYR A 42 34.02 -11.93 -1.98
C TYR A 42 34.73 -10.58 -2.11
N SER A 43 35.31 -10.07 -1.02
CA SER A 43 36.25 -8.95 -1.11
C SER A 43 37.40 -9.35 -2.04
N ASP A 44 38.01 -8.37 -2.71
CA ASP A 44 39.18 -8.59 -3.58
C ASP A 44 38.90 -9.45 -4.82
N SER A 45 37.63 -9.50 -5.25
CA SER A 45 37.20 -10.21 -6.45
C SER A 45 36.30 -9.34 -7.34
N THR A 46 36.21 -9.68 -8.61
CA THR A 46 35.24 -9.04 -9.51
C THR A 46 33.88 -9.72 -9.37
N LEU A 47 32.85 -8.93 -9.07
CA LEU A 47 31.46 -9.36 -9.00
C LEU A 47 30.76 -8.96 -10.30
N SER A 48 30.21 -9.94 -11.01
CA SER A 48 29.30 -9.70 -12.14
C SER A 48 27.85 -9.92 -11.69
N LEU A 49 27.17 -8.83 -11.35
CA LEU A 49 25.81 -8.81 -10.84
C LEU A 49 24.81 -8.65 -11.98
N GLN A 50 23.98 -9.66 -12.20
CA GLN A 50 22.79 -9.55 -13.06
C GLN A 50 21.64 -8.99 -12.23
N VAL A 51 20.94 -8.00 -12.78
CA VAL A 51 19.79 -7.36 -12.13
C VAL A 51 18.59 -7.44 -13.06
N GLU A 52 17.49 -7.93 -12.52
CA GLU A 52 16.16 -7.90 -13.12
C GLU A 52 15.33 -6.85 -12.38
N ALA A 53 14.74 -5.93 -13.12
CA ALA A 53 14.00 -4.79 -12.60
C ALA A 53 12.55 -4.77 -13.09
N TYR A 54 11.78 -3.82 -12.56
CA TYR A 54 10.38 -3.60 -12.88
C TYR A 54 10.15 -2.12 -13.17
N ASN A 55 9.42 -1.84 -14.24
CA ASN A 55 9.05 -0.49 -14.67
C ASN A 55 10.25 0.49 -14.77
N THR A 56 11.35 0.01 -15.33
CA THR A 56 12.57 0.76 -15.62
C THR A 56 12.74 1.01 -17.12
N HIS A 57 13.61 1.96 -17.47
CA HIS A 57 13.92 2.37 -18.84
C HIS A 57 15.45 2.31 -19.08
N PHE A 58 16.06 1.15 -18.79
CA PHE A 58 17.52 1.02 -18.79
C PHE A 58 18.17 1.25 -20.15
N ASP A 59 17.46 0.98 -21.24
CA ASP A 59 17.91 1.12 -22.61
C ASP A 59 17.78 2.53 -23.17
N GLU A 60 16.90 3.36 -22.58
CA GLU A 60 16.70 4.75 -22.98
C GLU A 60 17.62 5.72 -22.23
N TYR A 61 18.01 5.39 -20.98
CA TYR A 61 18.76 6.27 -20.10
C TYR A 61 20.02 5.63 -19.53
N THR A 62 21.06 6.44 -19.31
CA THR A 62 22.32 5.96 -18.72
C THR A 62 22.11 5.52 -17.29
N THR A 63 22.13 4.20 -17.08
CA THR A 63 21.84 3.58 -15.79
C THR A 63 23.11 3.30 -15.00
N ARG A 64 23.09 3.62 -13.71
CA ARG A 64 24.18 3.35 -12.77
C ARG A 64 23.70 2.32 -11.74
N VAL A 65 24.62 1.47 -11.30
CA VAL A 65 24.34 0.45 -10.30
C VAL A 65 25.31 0.63 -9.15
N TRP A 66 24.80 0.51 -7.95
CA TRP A 66 25.52 0.75 -6.72
C TRP A 66 25.30 -0.38 -5.72
N LEU A 67 26.30 -0.60 -4.88
CA LEU A 67 26.15 -1.36 -3.64
C LEU A 67 26.24 -0.40 -2.46
N ARG A 68 25.17 -0.32 -1.67
CA ARG A 68 25.16 0.42 -0.40
C ARG A 68 25.72 -0.47 0.70
N LEU A 69 26.82 -0.02 1.28
CA LEU A 69 27.46 -0.61 2.46
C LEU A 69 26.70 -0.22 3.76
N PRO A 70 26.89 -0.94 4.87
CA PRO A 70 26.22 -0.65 6.14
C PRO A 70 26.52 0.73 6.73
N ASN A 71 27.67 1.32 6.38
CA ASN A 71 28.09 2.66 6.77
C ASN A 71 27.51 3.76 5.86
N ASP A 72 26.49 3.45 5.07
CA ASP A 72 25.82 4.35 4.12
C ASP A 72 26.68 4.92 2.99
N SER A 73 27.86 4.33 2.77
CA SER A 73 28.65 4.61 1.58
C SER A 73 28.22 3.75 0.39
N LEU A 74 28.31 4.32 -0.80
CA LEU A 74 27.98 3.66 -2.06
C LEU A 74 29.25 3.26 -2.80
N LEU A 75 29.27 2.01 -3.27
CA LEU A 75 30.26 1.52 -4.23
C LEU A 75 29.63 1.53 -5.62
N LYS A 76 30.27 2.20 -6.57
CA LYS A 76 29.78 2.29 -7.96
C LYS A 76 30.22 1.07 -8.77
N ALA A 77 29.35 0.57 -9.63
CA ALA A 77 29.73 -0.39 -10.67
C ALA A 77 30.75 0.23 -11.62
N LYS A 78 31.78 -0.53 -11.97
CA LYS A 78 32.81 -0.14 -12.94
C LYS A 78 32.24 -0.10 -14.35
N GLN A 79 31.42 -1.09 -14.68
CA GLN A 79 30.78 -1.20 -15.99
C GLN A 79 29.35 -1.68 -15.80
N VAL A 80 28.44 -1.14 -16.61
CA VAL A 80 27.04 -1.56 -16.69
C VAL A 80 26.74 -1.85 -18.15
N GLU A 81 26.32 -3.07 -18.43
CA GLU A 81 25.87 -3.54 -19.73
C GLU A 81 24.36 -3.75 -19.69
N VAL A 82 23.62 -2.94 -20.45
CA VAL A 82 22.16 -3.03 -20.54
C VAL A 82 21.79 -4.10 -21.56
N LYS A 83 20.98 -5.07 -21.15
CA LYS A 83 20.51 -6.16 -22.02
C LYS A 83 19.09 -5.92 -22.54
N SER A 84 18.25 -5.25 -21.74
CA SER A 84 16.88 -4.87 -22.10
C SER A 84 16.41 -3.70 -21.21
N PRO A 85 15.20 -3.14 -21.41
CA PRO A 85 14.68 -2.06 -20.56
C PRO A 85 14.65 -2.39 -19.05
N VAL A 86 14.62 -3.69 -18.71
CA VAL A 86 14.49 -4.21 -17.34
C VAL A 86 15.59 -5.18 -16.93
N HIS A 87 16.56 -5.46 -17.80
CA HIS A 87 17.70 -6.34 -17.48
C HIS A 87 19.02 -5.64 -17.73
N LEU A 88 19.91 -5.71 -16.75
CA LEU A 88 21.28 -5.23 -16.88
C LEU A 88 22.28 -6.18 -16.20
N LEU A 89 23.54 -6.04 -16.57
CA LEU A 89 24.67 -6.68 -15.94
C LEU A 89 25.65 -5.60 -15.45
N ALA A 90 25.92 -5.58 -14.15
CA ALA A 90 26.82 -4.64 -13.52
C ALA A 90 28.07 -5.36 -12.99
N GLN A 91 29.24 -4.85 -13.36
CA GLN A 91 30.52 -5.37 -12.89
C GLN A 91 31.09 -4.47 -11.81
N PHE A 92 31.48 -5.06 -10.69
CA PHE A 92 32.11 -4.39 -9.56
C PHE A 92 33.48 -5.00 -9.30
N ASP A 93 34.47 -4.14 -9.06
CA ASP A 93 35.73 -4.56 -8.46
C ASP A 93 35.59 -4.39 -6.95
N MET A 94 35.42 -5.50 -6.22
CA MET A 94 35.11 -5.45 -4.79
C MET A 94 36.35 -5.05 -4.00
N PRO A 95 36.29 -3.98 -3.18
CA PRO A 95 37.45 -3.53 -2.43
C PRO A 95 37.80 -4.51 -1.30
N GLY A 96 39.09 -4.62 -0.98
CA GLY A 96 39.59 -5.43 0.12
C GLY A 96 39.40 -4.84 1.51
N ASN A 97 39.30 -3.52 1.57
CA ASN A 97 39.19 -2.74 2.81
C ASN A 97 37.74 -2.53 3.26
N ILE A 98 36.87 -3.51 2.99
CA ILE A 98 35.50 -3.48 3.52
C ILE A 98 35.58 -3.74 5.03
N ASP A 99 34.95 -2.88 5.80
CA ASP A 99 34.83 -3.08 7.25
C ASP A 99 33.77 -4.15 7.50
N PHE A 100 34.18 -5.21 8.20
CA PHE A 100 33.31 -6.34 8.52
C PHE A 100 32.78 -6.30 9.97
N GLU A 101 33.19 -5.34 10.81
CA GLU A 101 32.73 -5.20 12.20
C GLU A 101 32.73 -6.54 12.98
N ASP A 102 33.84 -7.28 12.93
CA ASP A 102 34.02 -8.62 13.54
C ASP A 102 33.07 -9.74 13.03
N LYS A 103 32.26 -9.47 12.00
CA LYS A 103 31.39 -10.46 11.35
C LYS A 103 32.13 -11.18 10.20
N SER A 104 31.65 -12.37 9.86
CA SER A 104 32.18 -13.14 8.72
C SER A 104 31.69 -12.66 7.35
N SER A 105 30.66 -11.80 7.34
CA SER A 105 30.10 -11.21 6.11
C SER A 105 29.35 -9.92 6.39
N VAL A 106 29.29 -9.07 5.37
CA VAL A 106 28.52 -7.83 5.34
C VAL A 106 27.42 -7.96 4.30
N VAL A 107 26.22 -7.49 4.62
CA VAL A 107 25.10 -7.46 3.66
C VAL A 107 25.02 -6.06 3.06
N THR A 108 24.91 -5.99 1.74
CA THR A 108 24.82 -4.73 0.98
C THR A 108 23.47 -4.64 0.28
N SER A 109 22.95 -3.43 0.13
CA SER A 109 21.74 -3.20 -0.67
C SER A 109 22.13 -2.87 -2.10
N ILE A 110 21.39 -3.38 -3.07
CA ILE A 110 21.58 -3.05 -4.48
C ILE A 110 20.76 -1.80 -4.77
N ILE A 111 21.37 -0.82 -5.41
CA ILE A 111 20.66 0.38 -5.86
C ILE A 111 20.90 0.51 -7.37
N VAL A 112 19.82 0.70 -8.11
CA VAL A 112 19.89 1.06 -9.54
C VAL A 112 19.30 2.43 -9.68
N ASP A 113 19.97 3.33 -10.39
CA ASP A 113 19.43 4.66 -10.63
C ASP A 113 19.75 5.21 -12.02
N ASN A 114 18.85 6.05 -12.51
CA ASN A 114 19.06 6.88 -13.69
C ASN A 114 18.30 8.20 -13.53
N GLU A 115 18.55 9.15 -14.43
CA GLU A 115 17.99 10.51 -14.36
C GLU A 115 16.46 10.55 -14.49
N TYR A 116 15.86 9.58 -15.17
CA TYR A 116 14.42 9.54 -15.43
C TYR A 116 13.68 8.80 -14.32
N ASP A 117 14.03 7.54 -14.09
CA ASP A 117 13.46 6.59 -13.14
C ASP A 117 13.73 6.98 -11.68
N GLY A 118 14.81 7.72 -11.43
CA GLY A 118 15.34 7.89 -10.07
C GLY A 118 15.96 6.61 -9.55
N TYR A 119 16.14 6.51 -8.23
CA TYR A 119 16.73 5.33 -7.61
C TYR A 119 15.69 4.27 -7.20
N ALA A 120 16.02 3.01 -7.44
CA ALA A 120 15.32 1.83 -6.95
C ALA A 120 16.25 1.02 -6.05
N ILE A 121 15.76 0.58 -4.89
CA ILE A 121 16.57 -0.13 -3.88
C ILE A 121 16.05 -1.56 -3.72
N TYR A 122 16.97 -2.52 -3.78
CA TYR A 122 16.78 -3.86 -3.23
C TYR A 122 17.50 -3.96 -1.88
N PRO A 123 16.78 -3.99 -0.74
CA PRO A 123 17.39 -4.15 0.56
C PRO A 123 17.96 -5.55 0.71
N GLU A 124 19.09 -5.66 1.43
CA GLU A 124 19.72 -6.95 1.74
C GLU A 124 20.02 -7.83 0.51
N GLY A 125 20.59 -7.22 -0.52
CA GLY A 125 20.95 -7.89 -1.77
C GLY A 125 22.19 -8.78 -1.64
N VAL A 126 23.37 -8.22 -1.89
CA VAL A 126 24.59 -9.02 -1.99
C VAL A 126 25.26 -9.18 -0.63
N ARG A 127 25.51 -10.42 -0.23
CA ARG A 127 26.33 -10.75 0.94
C ARG A 127 27.80 -10.83 0.55
N VAL A 128 28.59 -9.89 1.04
CA VAL A 128 30.03 -9.83 0.82
C VAL A 128 30.73 -10.59 1.93
N LYS A 129 31.53 -11.60 1.57
CA LYS A 129 32.41 -12.35 2.48
C LYS A 129 33.85 -11.87 2.34
N LYS A 130 34.66 -12.13 3.36
CA LYS A 130 36.10 -11.83 3.30
C LYS A 130 36.78 -12.71 2.24
N GLY A 131 37.52 -12.07 1.35
CA GLY A 131 38.37 -12.69 0.34
C GLY A 131 39.66 -13.23 0.93
N THR A 132 40.38 -14.00 0.11
CA THR A 132 41.66 -14.63 0.46
C THR A 132 42.85 -13.94 -0.21
N SER A 133 42.61 -13.03 -1.15
CA SER A 133 43.64 -12.33 -1.93
C SER A 133 44.19 -11.14 -1.15
N SER A 134 45.51 -10.91 -1.22
CA SER A 134 46.21 -9.79 -0.57
C SER A 134 46.26 -8.52 -1.42
N GLN A 135 45.58 -8.47 -2.57
CA GLN A 135 45.55 -7.29 -3.43
C GLN A 135 44.52 -6.28 -2.94
N VAL A 136 44.97 -5.16 -2.38
CA VAL A 136 44.10 -4.08 -1.91
C VAL A 136 43.60 -3.26 -3.11
N VAL A 137 42.52 -3.72 -3.74
CA VAL A 137 41.78 -2.87 -4.67
C VAL A 137 41.06 -1.81 -3.85
N THR A 138 41.36 -0.53 -4.11
CA THR A 138 40.68 0.59 -3.46
C THR A 138 39.58 1.08 -4.40
N ALA A 139 38.33 1.00 -3.95
CA ALA A 139 37.19 1.56 -4.68
C ALA A 139 36.80 2.91 -4.09
N GLU A 140 36.46 3.86 -4.96
CA GLU A 140 35.90 5.15 -4.55
C GLU A 140 34.55 4.96 -3.85
N ARG A 141 34.33 5.69 -2.76
CA ARG A 141 33.11 5.64 -1.97
C ARG A 141 32.33 6.93 -2.17
N PHE A 142 31.04 6.81 -2.49
CA PHE A 142 30.17 7.95 -2.74
C PHE A 142 29.14 8.13 -1.63
N PRO A 143 28.74 9.37 -1.31
CA PRO A 143 27.63 9.61 -0.39
C PRO A 143 26.27 9.35 -1.06
N LEU A 144 25.22 9.14 -0.27
CA LEU A 144 23.85 8.88 -0.75
C LEU A 144 23.26 10.02 -1.60
N GLY A 145 23.73 11.26 -1.41
CA GLY A 145 23.22 12.43 -2.13
C GLY A 145 23.52 12.46 -3.63
N VAL A 146 24.34 11.53 -4.14
CA VAL A 146 24.67 11.41 -5.57
C VAL A 146 23.58 10.68 -6.36
N LEU A 147 22.66 10.01 -5.67
CA LEU A 147 21.57 9.25 -6.29
C LEU A 147 20.52 10.17 -6.93
N TYR A 148 20.05 9.81 -8.12
CA TYR A 148 18.96 10.51 -8.80
C TYR A 148 17.63 10.27 -8.07
N GLN A 149 16.85 11.34 -7.91
CA GLN A 149 15.51 11.27 -7.34
C GLN A 149 14.49 11.63 -8.43
N SER A 150 13.45 10.82 -8.55
CA SER A 150 12.32 11.10 -9.43
C SER A 150 11.25 11.84 -8.63
N GLU A 151 10.80 13.00 -9.15
CA GLU A 151 9.70 13.79 -8.56
C GLU A 151 8.32 13.36 -9.07
N ARG A 152 8.25 12.27 -9.85
CA ARG A 152 7.01 11.81 -10.48
C ARG A 152 6.03 11.26 -9.46
N PHE A 153 4.76 11.60 -9.62
CA PHE A 153 3.69 10.98 -8.83
C PHE A 153 3.46 9.54 -9.29
N ALA A 154 3.88 8.59 -8.48
CA ALA A 154 3.78 7.16 -8.73
C ALA A 154 3.53 6.41 -7.42
N PHE A 155 2.92 5.23 -7.52
CA PHE A 155 2.78 4.35 -6.36
C PHE A 155 4.13 3.77 -5.95
N PRO A 156 4.39 3.59 -4.66
CA PRO A 156 5.65 3.00 -4.21
C PRO A 156 5.74 1.53 -4.65
N PHE A 157 6.91 1.14 -5.15
CA PHE A 157 7.19 -0.25 -5.46
C PHE A 157 7.41 -1.09 -4.19
N ARG A 158 6.86 -2.30 -4.19
CA ARG A 158 7.07 -3.32 -3.17
C ARG A 158 7.15 -4.69 -3.83
N ASN A 159 8.26 -5.38 -3.60
CA ASN A 159 8.57 -6.72 -4.14
C ASN A 159 7.57 -7.82 -3.76
N ILE A 160 6.75 -7.65 -2.73
CA ILE A 160 5.75 -8.67 -2.33
C ILE A 160 4.44 -8.50 -3.09
N ILE A 161 4.05 -7.27 -3.41
CA ILE A 161 2.67 -6.94 -3.82
C ILE A 161 2.58 -6.30 -5.21
N TYR A 162 3.68 -5.81 -5.79
CA TYR A 162 3.70 -5.30 -7.17
C TYR A 162 2.53 -4.36 -7.49
N GLU A 163 1.80 -4.61 -8.59
CA GLU A 163 0.62 -3.86 -9.04
C GLU A 163 -0.54 -3.87 -8.05
N THR A 164 -0.60 -4.85 -7.14
CA THR A 164 -1.71 -4.97 -6.18
C THR A 164 -1.65 -3.90 -5.08
N ILE A 165 -0.56 -3.14 -4.96
CA ILE A 165 -0.48 -1.95 -4.08
C ILE A 165 -1.58 -0.92 -4.39
N ARG A 166 -2.05 -0.87 -5.65
CA ARG A 166 -3.16 0.01 -6.07
C ARG A 166 -4.42 -0.26 -5.27
N ASN A 167 -4.64 -1.50 -4.83
CA ASN A 167 -5.79 -1.84 -4.02
C ASN A 167 -5.82 -1.04 -2.71
N THR A 168 -4.65 -0.75 -2.10
CA THR A 168 -4.57 0.05 -0.87
C THR A 168 -5.13 1.47 -1.07
N PHE A 169 -4.91 2.07 -2.24
CA PHE A 169 -5.45 3.40 -2.58
C PHE A 169 -6.99 3.42 -2.50
N PHE A 170 -7.65 2.39 -3.02
CA PHE A 170 -9.11 2.28 -2.98
C PHE A 170 -9.64 1.80 -1.63
N HIS A 171 -9.03 0.74 -1.08
CA HIS A 171 -9.47 0.08 0.14
C HIS A 171 -9.54 1.07 1.32
N VAL A 172 -8.50 1.88 1.51
CA VAL A 172 -8.45 2.85 2.62
C VAL A 172 -9.58 3.88 2.47
N ALA A 173 -9.76 4.43 1.27
CA ALA A 173 -10.82 5.41 1.00
C ALA A 173 -12.23 4.83 1.24
N ILE A 174 -12.47 3.57 0.83
CA ILE A 174 -13.73 2.85 1.04
C ILE A 174 -14.05 2.73 2.53
N TRP A 175 -13.07 2.37 3.36
CA TRP A 175 -13.25 2.27 4.82
C TRP A 175 -13.54 3.62 5.46
N PHE A 176 -12.80 4.68 5.09
CA PHE A 176 -13.07 6.02 5.61
C PHE A 176 -14.45 6.54 5.20
N ALA A 177 -14.88 6.29 3.96
CA ALA A 177 -16.22 6.63 3.51
C ALA A 177 -17.29 5.92 4.35
N MET A 178 -17.13 4.62 4.61
CA MET A 178 -18.02 3.89 5.53
C MET A 178 -18.07 4.54 6.90
N PHE A 179 -16.91 4.81 7.52
CA PHE A 179 -16.86 5.38 8.86
C PHE A 179 -17.57 6.74 8.93
N LEU A 180 -17.32 7.64 7.97
CA LEU A 180 -17.98 8.95 7.94
C LEU A 180 -19.50 8.81 7.81
N LEU A 181 -19.99 7.92 6.96
CA LEU A 181 -21.42 7.64 6.81
C LEU A 181 -22.04 7.09 8.11
N LEU A 182 -21.36 6.15 8.78
CA LEU A 182 -21.87 5.53 10.00
C LEU A 182 -21.77 6.44 11.22
N ILE A 183 -20.75 7.31 11.30
CA ILE A 183 -20.66 8.38 12.31
C ILE A 183 -21.87 9.32 12.16
N TYR A 184 -22.12 9.79 10.93
CA TYR A 184 -23.25 10.69 10.68
C TYR A 184 -24.59 9.99 10.89
N SER A 185 -24.69 8.69 10.55
CA SER A 185 -25.87 7.88 10.84
C SER A 185 -26.14 7.77 12.35
N CYS A 186 -25.10 7.52 13.15
CA CYS A 186 -25.20 7.46 14.61
C CYS A 186 -25.67 8.81 15.19
N TYR A 187 -25.12 9.93 14.68
CA TYR A 187 -25.59 11.26 15.04
C TYR A 187 -27.09 11.44 14.71
N CYS A 188 -27.54 11.06 13.51
CA CYS A 188 -28.95 11.13 13.15
C CYS A 188 -29.82 10.25 14.06
N SER A 189 -29.40 9.03 14.40
CA SER A 189 -30.12 8.19 15.37
C SER A 189 -30.27 8.86 16.73
N ALA A 190 -29.21 9.47 17.26
CA ALA A 190 -29.26 10.20 18.52
C ALA A 190 -30.23 11.40 18.45
N MET A 191 -30.19 12.15 17.35
CA MET A 191 -31.10 13.28 17.11
C MET A 191 -32.57 12.84 16.98
N TYR A 192 -32.84 11.72 16.31
CA TYR A 192 -34.18 11.12 16.27
C TYR A 192 -34.67 10.78 17.69
N LEU A 193 -33.83 10.14 18.51
CA LEU A 193 -34.23 9.77 19.87
C LEU A 193 -34.53 10.97 20.75
N TRP A 194 -33.83 12.10 20.53
CA TRP A 194 -34.06 13.34 21.27
C TRP A 194 -35.28 14.12 20.76
N LYS A 195 -35.36 14.39 19.44
CA LYS A 195 -36.39 15.25 18.85
C LYS A 195 -37.66 14.53 18.44
N LYS A 196 -37.61 13.21 18.27
CA LYS A 196 -38.68 12.36 17.71
C LYS A 196 -39.11 12.76 16.29
N ASP A 197 -38.20 13.37 15.53
CA ASP A 197 -38.44 13.81 14.16
C ASP A 197 -37.97 12.73 13.17
N PHE A 198 -38.93 12.16 12.43
CA PHE A 198 -38.72 11.08 11.45
C PHE A 198 -37.74 11.42 10.33
N GLU A 199 -37.48 12.69 10.04
CA GLU A 199 -36.45 13.04 9.06
C GLU A 199 -35.07 12.49 9.46
N PHE A 200 -34.74 12.53 10.76
CA PHE A 200 -33.47 12.01 11.25
C PHE A 200 -33.39 10.49 11.16
N ASP A 201 -34.50 9.80 11.40
CA ASP A 201 -34.57 8.34 11.22
C ASP A 201 -34.39 7.93 9.75
N MET A 202 -35.05 8.63 8.82
CA MET A 202 -34.90 8.38 7.38
C MET A 202 -33.47 8.65 6.89
N LYS A 203 -32.83 9.72 7.38
CA LYS A 203 -31.42 10.02 7.10
C LYS A 203 -30.51 8.92 7.65
N SER A 204 -30.70 8.51 8.90
CA SER A 204 -29.94 7.43 9.54
C SER A 204 -30.04 6.12 8.75
N GLN A 205 -31.27 5.69 8.39
CA GLN A 205 -31.48 4.50 7.58
C GLN A 205 -30.73 4.58 6.24
N SER A 206 -30.84 5.71 5.54
CA SER A 206 -30.20 5.90 4.24
C SER A 206 -28.68 5.83 4.35
N LEU A 207 -28.10 6.50 5.36
CA LEU A 207 -26.66 6.51 5.62
C LEU A 207 -26.13 5.13 6.00
N THR A 208 -26.81 4.42 6.91
CA THR A 208 -26.43 3.06 7.30
C THR A 208 -26.50 2.11 6.12
N THR A 209 -27.51 2.26 5.26
CA THR A 209 -27.67 1.42 4.07
C THR A 209 -26.50 1.58 3.11
N VAL A 210 -26.09 2.81 2.83
CA VAL A 210 -24.91 3.09 1.98
C VAL A 210 -23.61 2.66 2.69
N GLY A 211 -23.49 2.90 3.99
CA GLY A 211 -22.34 2.50 4.80
C GLY A 211 -22.10 0.99 4.75
N ILE A 212 -23.15 0.17 4.85
CA ILE A 212 -23.05 -1.29 4.72
C ILE A 212 -22.47 -1.71 3.37
N TRP A 213 -22.87 -1.06 2.27
CA TRP A 213 -22.29 -1.35 0.95
C TRP A 213 -20.80 -1.01 0.87
N PHE A 214 -20.37 0.11 1.48
CA PHE A 214 -18.94 0.39 1.61
C PHE A 214 -18.23 -0.64 2.51
N GLY A 215 -18.87 -1.13 3.57
CA GLY A 215 -18.35 -2.21 4.40
C GLY A 215 -18.14 -3.52 3.64
N ILE A 216 -19.12 -3.91 2.81
CA ILE A 216 -19.00 -5.08 1.91
C ILE A 216 -17.83 -4.88 0.95
N ALA A 217 -17.75 -3.72 0.29
CA ALA A 217 -16.63 -3.40 -0.60
C ALA A 217 -15.28 -3.41 0.14
N GLY A 218 -15.25 -2.93 1.39
CA GLY A 218 -14.07 -2.95 2.26
C GLY A 218 -13.61 -4.37 2.58
N ILE A 219 -14.53 -5.28 2.90
CA ILE A 219 -14.22 -6.70 3.12
C ILE A 219 -13.72 -7.38 1.84
N LEU A 220 -14.37 -7.14 0.70
CA LEU A 220 -13.97 -7.73 -0.59
C LEU A 220 -12.56 -7.27 -1.01
N THR A 221 -12.29 -5.97 -0.92
CA THR A 221 -10.97 -5.42 -1.24
C THR A 221 -9.89 -5.87 -0.25
N GLY A 222 -10.23 -6.02 1.04
CA GLY A 222 -9.33 -6.60 2.05
C GLY A 222 -9.02 -8.07 1.76
N SER A 223 -10.03 -8.85 1.39
CA SER A 223 -9.88 -10.27 1.02
C SER A 223 -9.00 -10.45 -0.22
N MET A 224 -9.14 -9.56 -1.22
CA MET A 224 -8.26 -9.55 -2.39
C MET A 224 -6.81 -9.27 -2.00
N TRP A 225 -6.57 -8.30 -1.10
CA TRP A 225 -5.21 -8.02 -0.60
C TRP A 225 -4.61 -9.21 0.15
N ALA A 226 -5.40 -9.89 0.98
CA ALA A 226 -4.98 -11.10 1.69
C ALA A 226 -4.53 -12.19 0.71
N LYS A 227 -5.24 -12.37 -0.41
CA LYS A 227 -4.90 -13.38 -1.42
C LYS A 227 -3.52 -13.16 -2.03
N TYR A 228 -3.17 -11.92 -2.36
CA TYR A 228 -1.87 -11.60 -2.98
C TYR A 228 -0.73 -11.50 -1.98
N THR A 229 -1.01 -11.14 -0.72
CA THR A 229 0.02 -11.01 0.32
C THR A 229 0.32 -12.34 1.00
N TRP A 230 -0.71 -13.16 1.25
CA TRP A 230 -0.61 -14.39 2.06
C TRP A 230 -1.09 -15.66 1.34
N GLY A 231 -1.51 -15.57 0.08
CA GLY A 231 -1.94 -16.72 -0.70
C GLY A 231 -3.38 -17.20 -0.43
N THR A 232 -4.09 -16.62 0.54
CA THR A 232 -5.48 -16.97 0.93
C THR A 232 -6.40 -15.76 0.99
N PHE A 233 -7.66 -15.91 0.61
CA PHE A 233 -8.68 -14.84 0.67
C PHE A 233 -9.07 -14.45 2.11
N TRP A 234 -8.81 -15.32 3.08
CA TRP A 234 -9.12 -15.08 4.48
C TRP A 234 -8.04 -15.67 5.37
N THR A 235 -7.58 -14.89 6.33
CA THR A 235 -6.64 -15.31 7.36
C THR A 235 -7.32 -15.29 8.72
N SER A 236 -6.78 -16.03 9.69
CA SER A 236 -7.25 -15.99 11.08
C SER A 236 -6.84 -14.71 11.84
N ASP A 237 -6.56 -13.63 11.10
CA ASP A 237 -6.19 -12.34 11.67
C ASP A 237 -7.37 -11.75 12.44
N VAL A 238 -7.08 -11.24 13.65
CA VAL A 238 -8.10 -10.72 14.56
C VAL A 238 -8.85 -9.57 13.90
N LYS A 239 -8.16 -8.64 13.21
CA LYS A 239 -8.81 -7.46 12.62
C LYS A 239 -9.72 -7.83 11.46
N LEU A 240 -9.31 -8.77 10.63
CA LEU A 240 -10.13 -9.23 9.51
C LEU A 240 -11.45 -9.85 10.02
N ASN A 241 -11.35 -10.70 11.04
CA ASN A 241 -12.51 -11.31 11.70
C ASN A 241 -13.40 -10.28 12.41
N MET A 242 -12.82 -9.38 13.19
CA MET A 242 -13.57 -8.34 13.91
C MET A 242 -14.30 -7.39 12.95
N SER A 243 -13.69 -7.09 11.79
CA SER A 243 -14.32 -6.28 10.73
C SER A 243 -15.53 -6.97 10.12
N ALA A 244 -15.45 -8.28 9.85
CA ALA A 244 -16.61 -9.05 9.40
C ALA A 244 -17.71 -9.12 10.45
N VAL A 245 -17.36 -9.35 11.72
CA VAL A 245 -18.33 -9.35 12.83
C VAL A 245 -19.03 -8.00 12.94
N ALA A 246 -18.30 -6.89 12.84
CA ALA A 246 -18.91 -5.56 12.86
C ALA A 246 -19.90 -5.36 11.68
N LEU A 247 -19.56 -5.84 10.48
CA LEU A 247 -20.47 -5.80 9.33
C LEU A 247 -21.71 -6.68 9.54
N LEU A 248 -21.55 -7.87 10.14
CA LEU A 248 -22.68 -8.74 10.51
C LEU A 248 -23.64 -8.07 11.51
N ILE A 249 -23.12 -7.32 12.49
CA ILE A 249 -23.95 -6.52 13.41
C ILE A 249 -24.77 -5.49 12.63
N TYR A 250 -24.19 -4.84 11.62
CA TYR A 250 -24.93 -3.92 10.77
C TYR A 250 -25.93 -4.61 9.83
N PHE A 251 -25.71 -5.84 9.40
CA PHE A 251 -26.77 -6.62 8.74
C PHE A 251 -27.93 -6.94 9.69
N ALA A 252 -27.63 -7.23 10.97
CA ALA A 252 -28.67 -7.41 11.97
C ALA A 252 -29.51 -6.13 12.17
N TYR A 253 -28.94 -4.93 12.03
CA TYR A 253 -29.70 -3.68 12.01
C TYR A 253 -30.76 -3.66 10.90
N TRP A 254 -30.42 -4.05 9.67
CA TRP A 254 -31.38 -4.12 8.56
C TRP A 254 -32.50 -5.12 8.83
N ILE A 255 -32.15 -6.32 9.31
CA ILE A 255 -33.13 -7.37 9.62
C ILE A 255 -34.08 -6.91 10.73
N LEU A 256 -33.54 -6.34 11.81
CA LEU A 256 -34.31 -5.81 12.93
C LEU A 256 -35.26 -4.70 12.49
N ARG A 257 -34.78 -3.77 11.65
CA ARG A 257 -35.63 -2.68 11.15
C ARG A 257 -36.75 -3.20 10.25
N ALA A 258 -36.47 -4.21 9.41
CA ALA A 258 -37.45 -4.80 8.51
C ALA A 258 -38.52 -5.62 9.24
N SER A 259 -38.22 -6.17 10.42
CA SER A 259 -39.13 -7.05 11.16
C SER A 259 -40.20 -6.31 11.98
N ILE A 260 -40.08 -5.00 12.18
CA ILE A 260 -41.00 -4.21 13.01
C ILE A 260 -42.03 -3.50 12.11
N PRO A 261 -43.33 -3.85 12.15
CA PRO A 261 -44.34 -3.24 11.28
C PRO A 261 -44.65 -1.78 11.65
N ASP A 262 -44.78 -1.51 12.95
CA ASP A 262 -45.12 -0.21 13.49
C ASP A 262 -43.99 0.81 13.28
N VAL A 263 -44.32 1.96 12.68
CA VAL A 263 -43.33 2.94 12.20
C VAL A 263 -42.62 3.63 13.36
N ASP A 264 -43.37 4.00 14.41
CA ASP A 264 -42.83 4.64 15.61
C ASP A 264 -41.86 3.70 16.34
N ASN A 265 -42.28 2.46 16.59
CA ASN A 265 -41.43 1.47 17.24
C ASN A 265 -40.22 1.11 16.39
N ARG A 266 -40.38 0.99 15.06
CA ARG A 266 -39.29 0.70 14.13
C ARG A 266 -38.21 1.77 14.22
N ALA A 267 -38.58 3.03 14.11
CA ALA A 267 -37.63 4.15 14.13
C ALA A 267 -36.90 4.25 15.49
N ARG A 268 -37.62 4.06 16.60
CA ARG A 268 -37.03 4.05 17.95
C ARG A 268 -36.05 2.90 18.17
N ILE A 269 -36.48 1.67 17.90
CA ILE A 269 -35.65 0.47 18.13
C ILE A 269 -34.45 0.46 17.19
N ALA A 270 -34.64 0.79 15.91
CA ALA A 270 -33.54 0.88 14.95
C ALA A 270 -32.53 1.95 15.37
N SER A 271 -32.97 3.13 15.83
CA SER A 271 -32.05 4.19 16.26
C SER A 271 -31.20 3.78 17.46
N VAL A 272 -31.79 3.11 18.46
CA VAL A 272 -31.03 2.56 19.60
C VAL A 272 -30.03 1.51 19.12
N PHE A 273 -30.45 0.58 18.26
CA PHE A 273 -29.58 -0.46 17.74
C PHE A 273 -28.43 0.11 16.91
N ASN A 274 -28.66 1.15 16.10
CA ASN A 274 -27.61 1.77 15.28
C ASN A 274 -26.50 2.40 16.15
N ILE A 275 -26.87 3.05 17.26
CA ILE A 275 -25.91 3.61 18.23
C ILE A 275 -25.09 2.48 18.86
N PHE A 276 -25.75 1.39 19.26
CA PHE A 276 -25.07 0.19 19.77
C PHE A 276 -24.11 -0.41 18.74
N ALA A 277 -24.59 -0.62 17.50
CA ALA A 277 -23.81 -1.16 16.40
C ALA A 277 -22.58 -0.30 16.10
N PHE A 278 -22.72 1.03 16.14
CA PHE A 278 -21.62 1.96 15.97
C PHE A 278 -20.58 1.83 17.10
N GLY A 279 -21.02 1.73 18.36
CA GLY A 279 -20.13 1.47 19.50
C GLY A 279 -19.35 0.15 19.35
N CYS A 280 -20.04 -0.92 18.93
CA CYS A 280 -19.41 -2.19 18.61
C CYS A 280 -18.40 -2.06 17.48
N LEU A 281 -18.74 -1.39 16.37
CA LEU A 281 -17.83 -1.16 15.25
C LEU A 281 -16.55 -0.45 15.69
N MET A 282 -16.67 0.64 16.47
CA MET A 282 -15.50 1.36 16.99
C MET A 282 -14.63 0.45 17.87
N THR A 283 -15.26 -0.34 18.74
CA THR A 283 -14.52 -1.23 19.63
C THR A 283 -13.81 -2.33 18.84
N LEU A 284 -14.55 -3.06 18.01
CA LEU A 284 -14.07 -4.21 17.26
C LEU A 284 -12.97 -3.86 16.25
N VAL A 285 -13.08 -2.71 15.58
CA VAL A 285 -12.15 -2.35 14.49
C VAL A 285 -11.00 -1.44 14.96
N MET A 286 -11.27 -0.51 15.88
CA MET A 286 -10.28 0.50 16.29
C MET A 286 -9.60 0.20 17.63
N VAL A 287 -10.31 -0.44 18.57
CA VAL A 287 -9.79 -0.65 19.94
C VAL A 287 -9.13 -2.02 20.11
N VAL A 288 -9.70 -3.08 19.53
CA VAL A 288 -9.14 -4.43 19.67
C VAL A 288 -7.72 -4.47 19.08
N PRO A 289 -6.71 -4.86 19.88
CA PRO A 289 -5.32 -4.91 19.44
C PRO A 289 -5.11 -5.99 18.37
N ARG A 290 -4.02 -5.83 17.61
CA ARG A 290 -3.56 -6.81 16.61
C ARG A 290 -2.96 -8.03 17.29
#